data_AF-A0AAQ3SYS3-F1
#
_entry.id   AF-A0AAQ3SYS3-F1
#
_cell.length_a   1.000
_cell.length_b   1.000
_cell.length_c   1.000
_cell.angle_alpha   90.00
_cell.angle_beta   90.00
_cell.angle_gamma   90.00
#
_symmetry.space_group_name_H-M   'P 1'
#
loop_
_entity.id
_entity.type
_entity.pdbx_description
1 polymer ?
#
loop_
_entity_poly.entity_id
_entity_poly.type
_entity_poly.pdbx_seq_one_letter_code
_entity_poly.pdbx_strand_id
1 'polypeptide(L)'
;MVVRNKARLIAQGFCQKEGIDYEETFALVARLEAIRILLAVAASKGFKLQQMGVKTAFLNGFIEEKVYVRQPPGFESAKFLEWVYKLRKALYGLKQAPRAWYDRLKSFLLKSREFEMSLMGELQFFLGLQIKHGPEGTFVHQAKYTRDIPKKFDMGHSKPMTTPMSTNTALDTDEDGEAVD
;
A
#
# COMPACT_ATOMS: atom_id res chain seq x y z
N MET A 1 -33.25 -25.08 19.65
CA MET A 1 -31.80 -24.77 19.55
C MET A 1 -31.52 -24.32 18.12
N VAL A 2 -31.36 -23.01 17.87
CA VAL A 2 -31.13 -22.47 16.52
C VAL A 2 -29.63 -22.51 16.23
N VAL A 3 -29.20 -23.43 15.36
CA VAL A 3 -27.81 -23.49 14.89
C VAL A 3 -27.61 -22.38 13.87
N ARG A 4 -26.70 -21.45 14.17
CA ARG A 4 -26.43 -20.28 13.33
C ARG A 4 -25.20 -20.55 12.46
N ASN A 5 -25.42 -21.01 11.24
CA ASN A 5 -24.35 -21.25 10.27
C ASN A 5 -23.87 -19.94 9.65
N LYS A 6 -22.55 -19.71 9.64
CA LYS A 6 -21.93 -18.54 8.99
C LYS A 6 -21.61 -18.90 7.54
N ALA A 7 -22.30 -18.26 6.61
CA ALA A 7 -21.94 -18.27 5.19
C ALA A 7 -21.44 -16.87 4.78
N ARG A 8 -20.53 -16.82 3.80
CA ARG A 8 -20.04 -15.56 3.20
C ARG A 8 -20.12 -15.68 1.69
N LEU A 9 -20.67 -14.66 1.04
CA LEU A 9 -20.59 -14.51 -0.40
C LEU A 9 -19.29 -13.76 -0.74
N ILE A 10 -18.46 -14.39 -1.56
CA ILE A 10 -17.17 -13.84 -2.00
C ILE A 10 -17.16 -13.89 -3.52
N ALA A 11 -16.84 -12.77 -4.15
CA ALA A 11 -16.67 -12.69 -5.59
C ALA A 11 -15.34 -13.35 -6.00
N GLN A 12 -15.34 -14.03 -7.15
CA GLN A 12 -14.15 -14.61 -7.74
C GLN A 12 -13.33 -13.54 -8.48
N GLY A 13 -12.67 -12.64 -7.74
CA GLY A 13 -11.94 -11.52 -8.34
C GLY A 13 -10.77 -11.91 -9.26
N PHE A 14 -10.30 -13.16 -9.21
CA PHE A 14 -9.31 -13.68 -10.15
C PHE A 14 -9.86 -13.83 -11.58
N CYS A 15 -11.19 -13.87 -11.73
CA CYS A 15 -11.85 -13.86 -13.05
C CYS A 15 -12.01 -12.44 -13.63
N GLN A 16 -11.71 -11.38 -12.88
CA GLN A 16 -11.84 -10.00 -13.36
C GLN A 16 -10.70 -9.63 -14.30
N LYS A 17 -11.03 -8.93 -15.39
CA LYS A 17 -10.10 -8.40 -16.38
C LYS A 17 -9.89 -6.90 -16.19
N GLU A 18 -8.63 -6.49 -16.10
CA GLU A 18 -8.24 -5.08 -16.06
C GLU A 18 -8.65 -4.36 -17.35
N GLY A 19 -9.13 -3.12 -17.23
CA GLY A 19 -9.66 -2.32 -18.34
C GLY A 19 -11.07 -2.70 -18.79
N ILE A 20 -11.66 -3.78 -18.25
CA ILE A 20 -13.05 -4.17 -18.51
C ILE A 20 -13.87 -4.14 -17.21
N ASP A 21 -13.42 -4.89 -16.20
CA ASP A 21 -14.14 -5.08 -14.93
C ASP A 21 -13.68 -4.13 -13.82
N TYR A 22 -12.48 -3.56 -13.97
CA TYR A 22 -11.89 -2.55 -13.09
C TYR A 22 -10.77 -1.80 -13.82
N GLU A 23 -10.57 -0.54 -13.47
CA GLU A 23 -9.46 0.28 -13.98
C GLU A 23 -8.32 0.37 -12.97
N GLU A 24 -8.66 0.58 -11.69
CA GLU A 24 -7.66 0.76 -10.62
C GLU A 24 -8.01 -0.07 -9.38
N THR A 25 -6.99 -0.66 -8.76
CA THR A 25 -7.15 -1.52 -7.57
C THR A 25 -6.55 -0.92 -6.30
N PHE A 26 -5.91 0.25 -6.43
CA PHE A 26 -5.09 0.80 -5.38
C PHE A 26 -5.92 1.24 -4.17
N ALA A 27 -5.52 0.78 -2.99
CA ALA A 27 -5.97 1.30 -1.71
C ALA A 27 -4.75 1.50 -0.81
N LEU A 28 -4.74 2.61 -0.08
CA LEU A 28 -3.67 2.93 0.86
C LEU A 28 -3.76 1.99 2.07
N VAL A 29 -2.88 0.99 2.12
CA VAL A 29 -2.68 0.16 3.32
C VAL A 29 -1.49 0.71 4.08
N ALA A 30 -1.71 1.09 5.34
CA ALA A 30 -0.64 1.55 6.22
C ALA A 30 0.33 0.39 6.49
N ARG A 31 1.62 0.65 6.29
CA ARG A 31 2.68 -0.32 6.62
C ARG A 31 2.85 -0.42 8.14
N LEU A 32 3.26 -1.60 8.63
CA LEU A 32 3.44 -1.84 10.06
C LEU A 32 4.51 -0.92 10.68
N GLU A 33 5.55 -0.60 9.93
CA GLU A 33 6.61 0.33 10.35
C GLU A 33 6.04 1.73 10.60
N ALA A 34 5.18 2.22 9.72
CA ALA A 34 4.52 3.52 9.88
C ALA A 34 3.59 3.52 11.10
N ILE A 35 2.84 2.44 11.31
CA ILE A 35 1.98 2.28 12.49
C ILE A 35 2.82 2.28 13.78
N ARG A 36 3.97 1.60 13.80
CA ARG A 36 4.88 1.58 14.95
C ARG A 36 5.45 2.98 15.26
N ILE A 37 5.88 3.71 14.23
CA ILE A 37 6.37 5.08 14.38
C ILE A 37 5.26 5.98 14.93
N LEU A 38 4.04 5.88 14.39
CA LEU A 38 2.88 6.64 14.88
C LEU A 38 2.62 6.37 16.36
N LEU A 39 2.66 5.11 16.78
CA LEU A 39 2.48 4.71 18.19
C LEU A 39 3.60 5.26 19.08
N ALA A 40 4.86 5.19 18.64
CA ALA A 40 6.00 5.72 19.39
C ALA A 40 5.93 7.25 19.56
N VAL A 41 5.54 7.97 18.51
CA VAL A 41 5.32 9.42 18.56
C VAL A 41 4.14 9.76 19.46
N ALA A 42 3.03 9.02 19.37
CA ALA A 42 1.87 9.23 20.23
C ALA A 42 2.22 9.02 21.71
N ALA A 43 2.98 7.96 22.03
CA ALA A 43 3.44 7.69 23.39
C ALA A 43 4.38 8.80 23.92
N SER A 44 5.34 9.24 23.12
CA SER A 44 6.30 10.28 23.56
C SER A 44 5.68 11.66 23.72
N LYS A 45 4.64 12.00 22.93
CA LYS A 45 3.92 13.28 23.01
C LYS A 45 2.68 13.23 23.91
N GLY A 46 2.38 12.09 24.54
CA GLY A 46 1.19 11.92 25.37
C GLY A 46 -0.14 12.03 24.60
N PHE A 47 -0.14 11.70 23.30
CA PHE A 47 -1.34 11.74 22.48
C PHE A 47 -2.29 10.58 22.80
N LYS A 48 -3.58 10.88 22.86
CA LYS A 48 -4.63 9.87 23.02
C LYS A 48 -4.96 9.25 21.66
N LEU A 49 -4.63 7.97 21.49
CA LEU A 49 -4.96 7.22 20.28
C LEU A 49 -6.27 6.43 20.47
N GLN A 50 -7.13 6.45 19.46
CA GLN A 50 -8.35 5.64 19.42
C GLN A 50 -8.37 4.78 18.17
N GLN A 51 -8.73 3.51 18.32
CA GLN A 51 -8.87 2.56 17.22
C GLN A 51 -10.35 2.21 17.03
N MET A 52 -10.82 2.28 15.79
CA MET A 52 -12.17 1.87 15.42
C MET A 52 -12.12 0.70 14.43
N GLY A 53 -12.67 -0.44 14.84
CA GLY A 53 -12.86 -1.59 13.96
C GLY A 53 -14.16 -1.47 13.18
N VAL A 54 -14.07 -1.30 11.86
CA VAL A 54 -15.27 -1.26 10.99
C VAL A 54 -15.68 -2.68 10.61
N LYS A 55 -16.89 -3.07 11.04
CA LYS A 55 -17.49 -4.34 10.61
C LYS A 55 -17.84 -4.27 9.12
N THR A 56 -17.50 -5.33 8.40
CA THR A 56 -17.84 -5.49 6.97
C THR A 56 -17.51 -4.28 6.10
N ALA A 57 -16.33 -3.70 6.29
CA ALA A 57 -15.88 -2.46 5.64
C ALA A 57 -16.12 -2.46 4.11
N PHE A 58 -15.72 -3.52 3.41
CA PHE A 58 -15.90 -3.62 1.96
C PHE A 58 -17.36 -3.62 1.52
N LEU A 59 -18.27 -4.22 2.30
CA LEU A 59 -19.70 -4.24 1.98
C LEU A 59 -20.36 -2.87 2.09
N ASN A 60 -19.66 -1.86 2.61
CA ASN A 60 -20.12 -0.48 2.69
C ASN A 60 -19.60 0.40 1.54
N GLY A 61 -18.60 -0.07 0.78
CA GLY A 61 -18.09 0.64 -0.39
C GLY A 61 -19.07 0.53 -1.57
N PHE A 62 -19.26 1.64 -2.29
CA PHE A 62 -20.02 1.63 -3.55
C PHE A 62 -19.05 1.39 -4.71
N ILE A 63 -19.49 0.61 -5.70
CA ILE A 63 -18.73 0.38 -6.92
C ILE A 63 -19.30 1.31 -7.99
N GLU A 64 -18.42 2.04 -8.68
CA GLU A 64 -18.80 2.90 -9.81
C GLU A 64 -18.88 2.09 -11.11
N GLU A 65 -18.01 1.09 -11.24
CA GLU A 65 -17.94 0.15 -12.35
C GLU A 65 -19.15 -0.79 -12.41
N LYS A 66 -19.53 -1.18 -13.63
CA LYS A 66 -20.65 -2.11 -13.86
C LYS A 66 -20.18 -3.56 -13.71
N VAL A 67 -20.11 -4.02 -12.47
CA VAL A 67 -19.78 -5.43 -12.16
C VAL A 67 -21.03 -6.29 -12.10
N TYR A 68 -21.03 -7.40 -12.84
CA TYR A 68 -22.06 -8.42 -12.79
C TYR A 68 -21.50 -9.71 -12.19
N VAL A 69 -22.32 -10.44 -11.44
CA VAL A 69 -21.98 -11.74 -10.86
C VAL A 69 -23.02 -12.78 -11.28
N ARG A 70 -22.55 -14.00 -11.51
CA ARG A 70 -23.45 -15.15 -11.72
C ARG A 70 -24.30 -15.38 -10.48
N GLN A 71 -25.44 -16.03 -10.67
CA GLN A 71 -26.30 -16.40 -9.56
C GLN A 71 -25.54 -17.35 -8.62
N PRO A 72 -25.57 -17.10 -7.29
CA PRO A 72 -24.90 -17.97 -6.35
C PRO A 72 -25.55 -19.37 -6.36
N PRO A 73 -24.77 -20.45 -6.23
CA PRO A 73 -25.33 -21.79 -6.08
C PRO A 73 -26.35 -21.83 -4.94
N GLY A 74 -27.55 -22.33 -5.22
CA GLY A 74 -28.66 -22.41 -4.26
C GLY A 74 -29.52 -21.15 -4.13
N PHE A 75 -29.19 -20.06 -4.84
CA PHE A 75 -30.00 -18.84 -4.94
C PHE A 75 -30.46 -18.53 -6.37
N GLU A 76 -30.42 -19.54 -7.24
CA GLU A 76 -30.79 -19.43 -8.64
C GLU A 76 -32.31 -19.26 -8.82
N SER A 77 -32.70 -18.41 -9.76
CA SER A 77 -34.10 -18.21 -10.13
C SER A 77 -34.55 -19.28 -11.12
N ALA A 78 -35.54 -20.10 -10.72
CA ALA A 78 -36.16 -21.09 -11.60
C ALA A 78 -36.77 -20.50 -12.88
N LYS A 79 -37.14 -19.21 -12.87
CA LYS A 79 -37.71 -18.51 -14.04
C LYS A 79 -36.66 -17.89 -14.95
N PHE A 80 -35.47 -17.63 -14.43
CA PHE A 80 -34.46 -16.81 -15.11
C PHE A 80 -33.07 -17.42 -14.88
N LEU A 81 -32.83 -18.59 -15.46
CA LEU A 81 -31.58 -19.34 -15.28
C LEU A 81 -30.35 -18.59 -15.82
N GLU A 82 -30.49 -17.87 -16.93
CA GLU A 82 -29.37 -17.17 -17.58
C GLU A 82 -29.09 -15.77 -17.03
N TRP A 83 -29.88 -15.30 -16.06
CA TRP A 83 -29.71 -13.95 -15.54
C TRP A 83 -28.48 -13.82 -14.65
N VAL A 84 -27.96 -12.61 -14.57
CA VAL A 84 -26.84 -12.22 -13.72
C VAL A 84 -27.26 -11.09 -12.79
N TYR A 85 -26.65 -11.03 -11.61
CA TYR A 85 -26.88 -9.95 -10.66
C TYR A 85 -25.90 -8.81 -10.89
N LYS A 86 -26.42 -7.58 -10.98
CA LYS A 86 -25.57 -6.38 -10.96
C LYS A 86 -25.24 -6.00 -9.53
N LEU A 87 -23.96 -5.84 -9.22
CA LEU A 87 -23.52 -5.37 -7.92
C LEU A 87 -23.73 -3.86 -7.78
N ARG A 88 -24.29 -3.45 -6.64
CA ARG A 88 -24.38 -2.03 -6.24
C ARG A 88 -23.34 -1.63 -5.21
N LYS A 89 -22.82 -2.61 -4.46
CA LYS A 89 -21.81 -2.43 -3.40
C LYS A 89 -20.70 -3.43 -3.59
N ALA A 90 -19.53 -3.09 -3.05
CA ALA A 90 -18.37 -3.95 -3.11
C ALA A 90 -18.59 -5.24 -2.33
N LEU A 91 -18.19 -6.36 -2.94
CA LEU A 91 -18.12 -7.67 -2.31
C LEU A 91 -16.66 -7.99 -1.99
N TYR A 92 -16.48 -8.90 -1.03
CA TYR A 92 -15.18 -9.52 -0.79
C TYR A 92 -14.68 -10.20 -2.07
N GLY A 93 -13.36 -10.15 -2.27
CA GLY A 93 -12.71 -10.79 -3.41
C GLY A 93 -12.66 -9.91 -4.67
N LEU A 94 -13.46 -8.85 -4.79
CA LEU A 94 -13.30 -7.89 -5.88
C LEU A 94 -12.01 -7.09 -5.74
N LYS A 95 -11.31 -6.88 -6.84
CA LYS A 95 -10.01 -6.18 -6.84
C LYS A 95 -10.13 -4.70 -6.47
N GLN A 96 -11.24 -4.05 -6.81
CA GLN A 96 -11.52 -2.65 -6.47
C GLN A 96 -12.21 -2.45 -5.11
N ALA A 97 -12.60 -3.52 -4.39
CA ALA A 97 -13.31 -3.40 -3.13
C ALA A 97 -12.57 -2.56 -2.05
N PRO A 98 -11.23 -2.67 -1.90
CA PRO A 98 -10.48 -1.82 -0.97
C PRO A 98 -10.58 -0.33 -1.32
N ARG A 99 -10.49 0.02 -2.61
CA ARG A 99 -10.62 1.40 -3.11
C ARG A 99 -12.02 1.96 -2.85
N ALA A 100 -13.05 1.20 -3.24
CA ALA A 100 -14.46 1.56 -3.00
C ALA A 100 -14.76 1.85 -1.53
N TRP A 101 -14.15 1.10 -0.62
CA TRP A 101 -14.23 1.38 0.82
C TRP A 101 -13.47 2.66 1.20
N TYR A 102 -12.23 2.83 0.72
CA TYR A 102 -11.44 4.04 0.97
C TYR A 102 -12.20 5.30 0.54
N ASP A 103 -12.75 5.35 -0.67
CA ASP A 103 -13.47 6.51 -1.18
C ASP A 103 -14.74 6.82 -0.37
N ARG A 104 -15.43 5.77 0.10
CA ARG A 104 -16.59 5.92 0.99
C ARG A 104 -16.19 6.50 2.33
N LEU A 105 -15.14 5.97 2.95
CA LEU A 105 -14.63 6.44 4.24
C LEU A 105 -14.12 7.88 4.12
N LYS A 106 -13.32 8.15 3.08
CA LYS A 106 -12.80 9.45 2.71
C LYS A 106 -13.91 10.51 2.62
N SER A 107 -14.93 10.21 1.82
CA SER A 107 -16.09 11.10 1.64
C SER A 107 -16.89 11.30 2.93
N PHE A 108 -17.00 10.26 3.76
CA PHE A 108 -17.68 10.35 5.04
C PHE A 108 -16.93 11.26 6.03
N LEU A 109 -15.62 11.07 6.17
CA LEU A 109 -14.78 11.87 7.07
C LEU A 109 -14.74 13.34 6.64
N LEU A 110 -14.56 13.63 5.35
CA LEU A 110 -14.58 15.02 4.86
C LEU A 110 -15.91 15.73 5.10
N LYS A 111 -17.04 15.01 4.97
CA LYS A 111 -18.37 15.60 5.20
C LYS A 111 -18.62 15.97 6.66
N SER A 112 -17.95 15.32 7.61
CA SER A 112 -18.10 15.63 9.03
C SER A 112 -17.57 17.02 9.40
N ARG A 113 -16.74 17.65 8.55
CA ARG A 113 -16.00 18.91 8.81
C ARG A 113 -15.05 18.89 10.02
N GLU A 114 -14.96 17.75 10.72
CA GLU A 114 -14.02 17.54 11.84
C GLU A 114 -12.64 17.10 11.35
N PHE A 115 -12.55 16.60 10.11
CA PHE A 115 -11.33 16.06 9.53
C PHE A 115 -11.00 16.74 8.21
N GLU A 116 -9.76 17.21 8.11
CA GLU A 116 -9.16 17.64 6.85
C GLU A 116 -8.21 16.56 6.33
N MET A 117 -8.20 16.35 5.02
CA MET A 117 -7.18 15.52 4.39
C MET A 117 -6.06 16.40 3.87
N SER A 118 -4.86 16.17 4.36
CA SER A 118 -3.64 16.61 3.70
C SER A 118 -3.27 15.63 2.59
N LEU A 119 -3.27 16.07 1.33
CA LEU A 119 -2.49 15.41 0.30
C LEU A 119 -1.01 15.58 0.68
N MET A 120 -0.32 14.47 0.96
CA MET A 120 1.10 14.46 1.36
C MET A 120 2.06 14.87 0.21
N GLY A 121 1.52 15.40 -0.89
CA GLY A 121 2.27 15.79 -2.09
C GLY A 121 2.86 14.60 -2.84
N GLU A 122 3.66 14.91 -3.85
CA GLU A 122 4.47 13.91 -4.53
C GLU A 122 5.48 13.30 -3.56
N LEU A 123 5.74 12.00 -3.69
CA LEU A 123 6.75 11.32 -2.88
C LEU A 123 8.12 11.93 -3.17
N GLN A 124 8.66 12.67 -2.20
CA GLN A 124 9.99 13.30 -2.29
C GLN A 124 11.09 12.48 -1.60
N PHE A 125 10.73 11.64 -0.62
CA PHE A 125 11.68 10.85 0.14
C PHE A 125 11.12 9.45 0.46
N PHE A 126 11.97 8.43 0.34
CA PHE A 126 11.64 7.05 0.72
C PHE A 126 12.86 6.36 1.31
N LEU A 127 12.81 5.96 2.59
CA LEU A 127 13.91 5.27 3.28
C LEU A 127 15.28 5.97 3.16
N GLY A 128 15.30 7.31 3.16
CA GLY A 128 16.53 8.10 2.99
C GLY A 128 16.98 8.30 1.54
N LEU A 129 16.28 7.69 0.57
CA LEU A 129 16.38 8.01 -0.85
C LEU A 129 15.54 9.26 -1.14
N GLN A 130 16.10 10.19 -1.91
CA GLN A 130 15.41 11.36 -2.44
C GLN A 130 14.84 11.01 -3.82
N ILE A 131 13.64 11.48 -4.09
CA ILE A 131 12.94 11.24 -5.35
C ILE A 131 12.68 12.60 -6.00
N LYS A 132 13.10 12.73 -7.26
CA LYS A 132 12.90 13.92 -8.09
C LYS A 132 12.12 13.50 -9.34
N HIS A 133 10.94 14.08 -9.52
CA HIS A 133 10.14 13.88 -10.72
C HIS A 133 10.55 14.92 -11.77
N GLY A 134 10.77 14.47 -13.00
CA GLY A 134 11.09 15.33 -14.14
C GLY A 134 10.43 14.83 -15.43
N PRO A 135 10.47 15.61 -16.52
CA PRO A 135 9.85 15.23 -17.79
C PRO A 135 10.46 13.97 -18.42
N GLU A 136 11.71 13.65 -18.08
CA GLU A 136 12.45 12.45 -18.50
C GLU A 136 12.15 11.21 -17.63
N GLY A 137 11.38 11.37 -16.54
CA GLY A 137 11.01 10.30 -15.62
C GLY A 137 11.33 10.59 -14.14
N THR A 138 11.23 9.56 -13.31
CA THR A 138 11.50 9.62 -11.87
C THR A 138 12.96 9.29 -11.57
N PHE A 139 13.68 10.23 -10.95
CA PHE A 139 15.07 10.08 -10.53
C PHE A 139 15.16 9.81 -9.03
N VAL A 140 15.78 8.70 -8.64
CA VAL A 140 15.99 8.32 -7.24
C VAL A 140 17.47 8.49 -6.89
N HIS A 141 17.80 9.24 -5.83
CA HIS A 141 19.19 9.55 -5.49
C HIS A 141 19.42 9.76 -3.98
N GLN A 142 20.67 9.66 -3.53
CA GLN A 142 21.07 9.87 -2.13
C GLN A 142 22.04 11.05 -1.94
N ALA A 143 21.96 12.07 -2.80
CA ALA A 143 22.96 13.14 -2.83
C ALA A 143 23.15 13.85 -1.48
N LYS A 144 22.09 13.97 -0.66
CA LYS A 144 22.21 14.47 0.71
C LYS A 144 23.07 13.55 1.60
N TYR A 145 22.82 12.25 1.59
CA TYR A 145 23.60 11.26 2.35
C TYR A 145 25.08 11.28 1.92
N THR A 146 25.37 11.33 0.61
CA THR A 146 26.75 11.42 0.10
C THR A 146 27.48 12.67 0.58
N ARG A 147 26.78 13.81 0.73
CA ARG A 147 27.37 15.05 1.28
C ARG A 147 27.50 15.04 2.80
N ASP A 148 26.61 14.34 3.49
CA ASP A 148 26.58 14.28 4.95
C ASP A 148 27.62 13.29 5.50
N ILE A 149 28.00 12.25 4.75
CA ILE A 149 29.04 11.30 5.14
C ILE A 149 30.38 11.99 5.43
N PRO A 150 31.01 12.75 4.50
CA PRO A 150 32.29 13.39 4.78
C PRO A 150 32.22 14.37 5.94
N LYS A 151 31.09 15.08 6.10
CA LYS A 151 30.89 15.98 7.24
C LYS A 151 30.81 15.23 8.56
N LYS A 152 30.11 14.09 8.59
CA LYS A 152 29.94 13.27 9.79
C LYS A 152 31.27 12.72 10.31
N PHE A 153 32.21 12.43 9.41
CA PHE A 153 33.52 11.87 9.76
C PHE A 153 34.67 12.90 9.69
N ASP A 154 34.34 14.19 9.62
CA ASP A 154 35.31 15.30 9.51
C ASP A 154 36.28 15.17 8.32
N MET A 155 35.81 14.54 7.24
CA MET A 155 36.52 14.31 5.98
C MET A 155 36.22 15.40 4.94
N GLY A 156 35.76 16.58 5.35
CA GLY A 156 35.40 17.68 4.45
C GLY A 156 36.58 18.19 3.60
N HIS A 157 37.81 17.98 4.08
CA HIS A 157 39.05 18.37 3.40
C HIS A 157 39.81 17.18 2.78
N SER A 158 39.23 15.97 2.82
CA SER A 158 39.88 14.78 2.25
C SER A 158 39.95 14.88 0.73
N LYS A 159 41.07 14.41 0.16
CA LYS A 159 41.27 14.42 -1.29
C LYS A 159 40.26 13.47 -1.96
N PRO A 160 39.57 13.90 -3.03
CA PRO A 160 38.68 13.03 -3.78
C PRO A 160 39.49 11.90 -4.42
N MET A 161 38.94 10.69 -4.37
CA MET A 161 39.55 9.50 -4.96
C MET A 161 38.51 8.82 -5.86
N THR A 162 38.90 8.52 -7.10
CA THR A 162 38.01 7.94 -8.12
C THR A 162 37.65 6.48 -7.83
N THR A 163 38.51 5.77 -7.11
CA THR A 163 38.31 4.39 -6.67
C THR A 163 38.49 4.34 -5.16
N PRO A 164 37.46 4.05 -4.35
CA PRO A 164 37.57 4.01 -2.89
C PRO A 164 38.36 2.80 -2.36
N MET A 165 39.00 2.05 -3.25
CA MET A 165 39.77 0.84 -2.97
C MET A 165 41.21 1.06 -3.45
N SER A 166 42.17 0.56 -2.69
CA SER A 166 43.58 0.59 -3.08
C SER A 166 43.78 -0.21 -4.37
N THR A 167 44.40 0.41 -5.38
CA THR A 167 44.72 -0.25 -6.66
C THR A 167 45.80 -1.33 -6.54
N ASN A 168 46.51 -1.37 -5.40
CA ASN A 168 47.60 -2.31 -5.13
C ASN A 168 47.22 -3.38 -4.10
N THR A 169 45.94 -3.50 -3.75
CA THR A 169 45.51 -4.58 -2.87
C THR A 169 45.46 -5.87 -3.68
N ALA A 170 46.50 -6.69 -3.56
CA ALA A 170 46.44 -8.09 -3.96
C ALA A 170 45.39 -8.77 -3.07
N LEU A 171 44.36 -9.35 -3.69
CA LEU A 171 43.44 -10.23 -2.99
C LEU A 171 44.11 -11.61 -2.96
N ASP A 172 44.47 -12.07 -1.77
CA ASP A 172 44.93 -13.45 -1.58
C ASP A 172 43.72 -14.35 -1.27
N THR A 173 43.86 -15.62 -1.62
CA THR A 173 42.88 -16.66 -1.29
C THR A 173 42.90 -16.93 0.22
N ASP A 174 41.74 -16.89 0.84
CA ASP A 174 41.55 -17.30 2.24
C ASP A 174 41.50 -18.83 2.30
N GLU A 175 42.63 -19.47 2.61
CA GLU A 175 42.73 -20.94 2.68
C GLU A 175 41.94 -21.54 3.86
N ASP A 176 41.58 -20.71 4.85
CA ASP A 176 40.80 -21.11 6.03
C ASP A 176 39.32 -20.69 5.94
N GLY A 177 38.91 -20.05 4.84
CA GLY A 177 37.55 -19.54 4.66
C GLY A 177 36.53 -20.64 4.32
N GLU A 178 35.35 -20.61 4.94
CA GLU A 178 34.24 -21.47 4.49
C GLU A 178 33.69 -20.97 3.15
N ALA A 179 33.48 -21.92 2.22
CA ALA A 179 32.87 -21.65 0.94
C ALA A 179 31.44 -21.10 1.13
N VAL A 180 31.21 -19.91 0.58
CA VAL A 180 29.89 -19.28 0.53
C VAL A 180 29.42 -19.24 -0.93
N ASP A 181 28.27 -19.85 -1.20
CA ASP A 181 27.55 -19.80 -2.49
C ASP A 181 26.92 -18.42 -2.75
#